data_AF-A0AA37IYX7-F1
#
_entry.id   AF-A0AA37IYX7-F1
#
_cell.length_a   1.000
_cell.length_b   1.000
_cell.length_c   1.000
_cell.angle_alpha   90.00
_cell.angle_beta   90.00
_cell.angle_gamma   90.00
#
_symmetry.space_group_name_H-M   'P 1'
#
loop_
_entity.id
_entity.type
_entity.pdbx_description
1 polymer ?
#
loop_
_entity_poly.entity_id
_entity_poly.type
_entity_poly.pdbx_seq_one_letter_code
_entity_poly.pdbx_strand_id
1 'polypeptide(L)' 'MSNRDFAKSLIDQIPDSRLYYVISYLQGAAVPDETPNAETLEAFAELENGGGHRFSGSTEQLFAELMEG' A
#
# COMPACT_ATOMS: atom_id res chain seq x y z
N MET A 1 -18.37 4.68 -26.87
CA MET A 1 -18.56 5.07 -25.46
C MET A 1 -17.42 4.45 -24.67
N SER A 2 -16.65 5.23 -23.93
CA SER A 2 -15.53 4.68 -23.13
C SER A 2 -16.06 4.05 -21.84
N ASN A 3 -15.26 3.18 -21.20
CA ASN A 3 -15.59 2.65 -19.88
C ASN A 3 -15.83 3.78 -18.86
N ARG A 4 -15.13 4.92 -19.01
CA ARG A 4 -15.32 6.11 -18.17
C ARG A 4 -16.69 6.75 -18.39
N ASP A 5 -17.15 6.84 -19.63
CA ASP A 5 -18.47 7.42 -19.94
C ASP A 5 -19.60 6.50 -19.43
N PHE A 6 -19.42 5.19 -19.56
CA PHE A 6 -20.37 4.21 -19.03
C PHE A 6 -20.42 4.22 -17.49
N ALA A 7 -19.27 4.33 -16.81
CA ALA A 7 -19.25 4.45 -15.36
C ALA A 7 -19.98 5.71 -14.86
N LYS A 8 -19.83 6.85 -15.54
CA LYS A 8 -20.57 8.08 -15.21
C LYS A 8 -22.09 7.89 -15.35
N SER A 9 -22.54 7.27 -16.45
CA SER A 9 -23.97 7.04 -16.65
C SER A 9 -24.57 6.09 -15.61
N LEU A 10 -23.78 5.14 -15.07
CA LEU A 10 -24.21 4.30 -13.96
C LEU A 10 -24.33 5.10 -12.66
N ILE A 11 -23.37 6.00 -12.37
CA ILE A 11 -23.40 6.85 -11.17
C ILE A 11 -24.66 7.72 -11.14
N ASP A 12 -25.04 8.31 -12.28
CA ASP A 12 -26.23 9.16 -12.39
C ASP A 12 -27.55 8.43 -12.09
N GLN A 13 -27.56 7.09 -12.13
CA GLN A 13 -28.73 6.26 -11.84
C GLN A 13 -28.83 5.83 -10.36
N ILE A 14 -27.81 6.11 -9.55
CA ILE A 14 -27.74 5.65 -8.15
C ILE A 14 -28.53 6.61 -7.27
N PRO A 15 -29.51 6.14 -6.48
CA PRO A 15 -30.17 6.99 -5.51
C PRO A 15 -29.17 7.54 -4.48
N ASP A 16 -29.33 8.80 -4.08
CA ASP A 16 -28.44 9.47 -3.10
C ASP A 16 -28.21 8.66 -1.82
N SER A 17 -29.26 7.98 -1.32
CA SER A 17 -29.18 7.12 -0.13
C SER A 17 -28.19 5.96 -0.26
N ARG A 18 -27.81 5.59 -1.48
CA ARG A 18 -26.82 4.54 -1.79
C ARG A 18 -25.51 5.10 -2.33
N LEU A 19 -25.49 6.35 -2.78
CA LEU A 19 -24.32 6.97 -3.40
C LEU A 19 -23.13 7.03 -2.43
N TYR A 20 -23.39 7.20 -1.13
CA TYR A 20 -22.35 7.19 -0.09
C TYR A 20 -21.47 5.91 -0.13
N TYR A 21 -22.04 4.74 -0.39
CA TYR A 21 -21.29 3.48 -0.47
C TYR A 21 -20.39 3.39 -1.71
N VAL A 22 -20.70 4.15 -2.75
CA VAL A 22 -19.97 4.15 -4.02
C VAL A 22 -18.86 5.20 -3.98
N ILE A 23 -19.09 6.33 -3.32
CA ILE A 23 -18.10 7.39 -3.16
C ILE A 23 -16.83 6.86 -2.48
N SER A 24 -16.95 6.06 -1.41
CA SER A 24 -15.79 5.52 -0.71
C SER A 24 -14.94 4.62 -1.60
N TYR A 25 -15.57 3.79 -2.44
CA TYR A 25 -14.86 2.94 -3.40
C TYR A 25 -14.16 3.79 -4.48
N LEU A 26 -14.85 4.80 -5.03
CA LEU A 26 -14.27 5.70 -6.02
C LEU A 26 -13.10 6.52 -5.46
N GLN A 27 -13.19 6.95 -4.20
CA GLN A 27 -12.10 7.63 -3.50
C GLN A 27 -10.87 6.72 -3.39
N GLY A 28 -11.06 5.46 -2.98
CA GLY A 28 -9.97 4.48 -2.93
C GLY A 28 -9.36 4.19 -4.30
N ALA A 29 -10.19 4.00 -5.33
CA ALA A 29 -9.73 3.76 -6.70
C ALA A 29 -9.04 4.97 -7.35
N ALA A 30 -9.25 6.18 -6.81
CA ALA A 30 -8.59 7.40 -7.26
C ALA A 30 -7.27 7.67 -6.53
N VAL A 31 -6.95 6.91 -5.48
CA VAL A 31 -5.62 6.97 -4.85
C VAL A 31 -4.62 6.46 -5.89
N PRO A 32 -3.62 7.27 -6.28
CA PRO A 32 -2.59 6.82 -7.19
C PRO A 32 -1.78 5.70 -6.54
N ASP A 33 -1.24 4.81 -7.37
CA ASP A 33 -0.26 3.84 -6.88
C ASP A 33 0.92 4.59 -6.26
N GLU A 34 1.18 4.32 -4.98
CA GLU A 34 2.33 4.90 -4.30
C GLU A 34 3.58 4.11 -4.68
N THR A 35 4.64 4.82 -5.07
CA THR A 35 5.98 4.25 -5.14
C THR A 35 6.71 4.63 -3.86
N PRO A 36 7.39 3.69 -3.17
CA PRO A 36 8.23 4.03 -2.03
C PRO A 36 9.25 5.10 -2.41
N ASN A 37 9.68 5.91 -1.43
CA ASN A 37 10.72 6.91 -1.67
C ASN A 37 12.06 6.21 -2.04
N ALA A 38 13.01 6.99 -2.57
CA ALA A 38 14.30 6.46 -3.03
C ALA A 38 15.05 5.67 -1.94
N GLU A 39 15.09 6.20 -0.71
CA GLU A 39 15.72 5.54 0.44
C GLU A 39 15.12 4.17 0.74
N THR A 40 13.79 4.05 0.67
CA THR A 40 13.10 2.78 0.92
C THR A 40 13.37 1.77 -0.20
N LEU A 41 13.41 2.24 -1.46
CA LEU A 41 13.76 1.40 -2.60
C LEU A 41 15.20 0.89 -2.50
N GLU A 42 16.14 1.71 -2.04
CA GLU A 42 17.53 1.31 -1.79
C GLU A 42 17.62 0.25 -0.68
N ALA A 43 16.89 0.42 0.42
CA ALA A 43 16.84 -0.57 1.50
C ALA A 43 16.26 -1.92 1.03
N PHE A 44 15.23 -1.91 0.17
CA PHE A 44 14.72 -3.15 -0.45
C PHE A 44 15.78 -3.80 -1.35
N ALA A 45 16.45 -3.02 -2.19
CA ALA A 45 17.51 -3.52 -3.05
C ALA A 45 18.68 -4.11 -2.24
N GLU A 46 19.05 -3.52 -1.10
CA GLU A 46 20.07 -4.07 -0.21
C GLU A 46 19.70 -5.48 0.26
N LEU A 47 18.47 -5.67 0.77
CA LEU A 47 17.98 -6.95 1.25
C LEU A 47 17.90 -8.01 0.14
N GLU A 48 17.43 -7.63 -1.06
CA GLU A 48 17.36 -8.53 -2.22
C GLU A 48 18.74 -9.00 -2.69
N ASN A 49 19.76 -8.16 -2.52
CA ASN A 49 21.15 -8.49 -2.85
C ASN A 49 21.90 -9.21 -1.71
N GLY A 50 21.18 -9.65 -0.66
CA GLY A 50 21.75 -10.38 0.46
C GLY A 50 22.53 -9.52 1.45
N GLY A 51 22.36 -8.19 1.38
CA GLY A 51 22.81 -7.25 2.41
C GLY A 51 21.84 -7.18 3.60
N GLY A 52 21.98 -6.14 4.42
CA GLY A 52 21.24 -5.99 5.67
C GLY A 52 21.60 -7.04 6.72
N HIS A 53 20.94 -6.94 7.88
CA HIS A 53 21.09 -7.89 8.98
C HIS A 53 19.82 -8.71 9.14
N ARG A 54 19.85 -9.97 8.68
CA ARG A 54 18.74 -10.92 8.86
C ARG A 54 18.90 -11.67 10.18
N PHE A 55 18.04 -11.36 11.14
CA PHE A 55 17.95 -12.10 12.38
C PHE A 55 17.04 -13.34 12.24
N SER A 56 17.48 -14.50 12.72
CA SER A 56 16.76 -15.78 12.61
C SER A 56 16.60 -16.54 13.93
N GLY A 57 17.02 -15.93 15.05
CA GLY A 57 16.88 -16.49 16.40
C GLY A 57 15.51 -16.24 17.04
N SER A 58 15.41 -16.50 18.35
CA SER A 58 14.23 -16.13 19.13
C SER A 58 14.16 -14.63 19.41
N THR A 59 12.98 -14.13 19.73
CA THR A 59 12.80 -12.71 20.09
C THR A 59 13.68 -12.31 21.29
N GLU A 60 13.86 -13.19 22.27
CA GLU A 60 14.75 -12.96 23.42
C GLU A 60 16.21 -12.78 22.98
N GLN A 61 16.66 -13.58 22.00
CA GLN A 61 18.00 -13.48 21.44
C GLN A 61 18.20 -12.18 20.65
N LEU A 62 17.16 -11.69 19.95
CA LEU A 62 17.21 -10.40 19.25
C LEU A 62 17.40 -9.25 20.24
N PHE A 63 16.65 -9.26 21.35
CA PHE A 63 16.78 -8.22 22.37
C PHE A 63 18.12 -8.28 23.09
N ALA A 64 18.70 -9.46 23.30
CA ALA A 64 20.06 -9.57 23.82
C ALA A 64 21.08 -8.91 22.86
N GLU A 65 21.01 -9.22 21.56
CA GLU A 65 21.89 -8.64 20.53
C GLU A 65 21.78 -7.11 20.44
N LEU A 66 20.56 -6.56 20.46
CA LEU A 66 20.33 -5.12 20.39
C LEU A 66 20.81 -4.36 21.64
N MET A 67 20.84 -5.00 22.80
CA MET A 67 21.30 -4.39 24.06
C MET A 67 22.82 -4.49 24.27
N GLU A 68 23.51 -5.32 23.49
CA GLU A 68 24.98 -5.47 23.53
C GLU A 68 25.71 -4.50 22.58
N GLY A 69 24.97 -3.72 21.78
CA GLY A 69 25.48 -2.70 20.86
C GLY A 69 25.74 -1.32 21.47
#